data_AF-A0A2P2GMG8-F1
#
_entry.id   AF-A0A2P2GMG8-F1
#
_cell.length_a   1.000
_cell.length_b   1.000
_cell.length_c   1.000
_cell.angle_alpha   90.00
_cell.angle_beta   90.00
_cell.angle_gamma   90.00
#
_symmetry.space_group_name_H-M   'P 1'
#
loop_
_entity.id
_entity.type
_entity.pdbx_description
1 polymer ?
#
loop_
_entity_poly.entity_id
_entity_poly.type
_entity_poly.pdbx_seq_one_letter_code
_entity_poly.pdbx_strand_id
1 'polypeptide(L)'
;MPDKRSAGLLLYRRTADGGTEVLIGHMGGPLWAGRSTAAWSIPKGEYGPEEPPEAAARREFEEELGLPPPDGEPLPLGEVRQANGKTVTVWAVEADLDPERIVPGTFTMEWPPHSGVVREFPELDRVGWFSFEAAAPLLVAGQQAFLERLAAQLGGPEA
;
A
#
# COMPACT_ATOMS: atom_id res chain seq x y z
N MET A 1 -15.61 6.91 -18.76
CA MET A 1 -14.16 6.89 -18.47
C MET A 1 -13.76 5.43 -18.44
N PRO A 2 -12.59 5.03 -18.99
CA PRO A 2 -12.13 3.66 -18.82
C PRO A 2 -12.08 3.33 -17.31
N ASP A 3 -12.48 2.12 -16.91
CA ASP A 3 -12.36 1.70 -15.52
C ASP A 3 -10.89 1.81 -15.11
N LYS A 4 -10.59 2.73 -14.17
CA LYS A 4 -9.24 2.86 -13.63
C LYS A 4 -8.92 1.60 -12.83
N ARG A 5 -7.81 0.96 -13.16
CA ARG A 5 -7.34 -0.24 -12.46
C ARG A 5 -6.00 0.04 -11.80
N SER A 6 -5.85 -0.39 -10.56
CA SER A 6 -4.58 -0.40 -9.86
C SER A 6 -4.27 -1.78 -9.30
N ALA A 7 -3.00 -2.08 -9.18
CA ALA A 7 -2.53 -3.32 -8.59
C ALA A 7 -1.51 -3.00 -7.49
N GLY A 8 -1.54 -3.75 -6.39
CA GLY A 8 -0.68 -3.51 -5.24
C GLY A 8 -0.14 -4.78 -4.58
N LEU A 9 0.94 -4.61 -3.84
CA LEU A 9 1.63 -5.68 -3.13
C LEU A 9 1.64 -5.37 -1.63
N LEU A 10 1.04 -6.24 -0.83
CA LEU A 10 0.98 -6.14 0.62
C LEU A 10 2.02 -7.08 1.23
N LEU A 11 3.09 -6.54 1.82
CA LEU A 11 3.99 -7.40 2.57
C LEU A 11 3.39 -7.74 3.92
N TYR A 12 3.58 -8.98 4.33
CA TYR A 12 3.29 -9.43 5.68
C TYR A 12 4.48 -10.18 6.28
N ARG A 13 4.56 -10.22 7.60
CA ARG A 13 5.53 -11.03 8.32
C ARG A 13 4.92 -11.62 9.58
N ARG A 14 5.43 -12.79 10.00
CA ARG A 14 5.11 -13.38 11.30
C ARG A 14 6.03 -12.80 12.37
N THR A 15 5.45 -12.42 13.50
CA THR A 15 6.20 -11.89 14.64
C THR A 15 6.57 -13.01 15.61
N ALA A 16 7.58 -12.78 16.46
CA ALA A 16 8.09 -13.78 17.38
C ALA A 16 7.06 -14.24 18.44
N ASP A 17 6.07 -13.40 18.74
CA ASP A 17 4.93 -13.68 19.62
C ASP A 17 3.77 -14.40 18.89
N GLY A 18 3.96 -14.80 17.63
CA GLY A 18 2.97 -15.55 16.85
C GLY A 18 1.92 -14.68 16.16
N GLY A 19 2.06 -13.36 16.22
CA GLY A 19 1.24 -12.40 15.49
C GLY A 19 1.60 -12.30 14.01
N THR A 20 0.87 -11.44 13.31
CA THR A 20 1.16 -11.06 11.92
C THR A 20 1.10 -9.56 11.79
N GLU A 21 2.11 -8.99 11.14
CA GLU A 21 2.18 -7.58 10.79
C GLU A 21 2.14 -7.41 9.28
N VAL A 22 1.66 -6.24 8.84
CA VAL A 22 1.65 -5.81 7.45
C VAL A 22 2.42 -4.52 7.27
N LEU A 23 3.04 -4.36 6.12
CA LEU A 23 3.74 -3.15 5.73
C LEU A 23 2.77 -2.21 5.00
N ILE A 24 2.57 -1.01 5.54
CA ILE A 24 1.76 0.04 4.91
C ILE A 24 2.52 1.37 4.92
N GLY A 25 2.23 2.24 3.95
CA GLY A 25 2.87 3.56 3.80
C GLY A 25 1.90 4.71 4.08
N HIS A 26 2.35 5.71 4.84
CA HIS A 26 1.63 6.96 5.06
C HIS A 26 1.82 7.86 3.85
N MET A 27 0.72 8.34 3.29
CA MET A 27 0.77 9.22 2.12
C MET A 27 1.49 10.51 2.46
N GLY A 28 2.52 10.84 1.69
CA GLY A 28 3.31 12.03 1.89
C GLY A 28 2.66 13.30 1.35
N GLY A 29 3.30 14.42 1.63
CA GLY A 29 2.85 15.74 1.21
C GLY A 29 1.93 16.45 2.20
N PRO A 30 1.71 17.75 1.97
CA PRO A 30 1.21 18.65 3.00
C PRO A 30 -0.27 18.43 3.36
N LEU A 31 -1.04 17.78 2.48
CA LEU A 31 -2.45 17.45 2.75
C LEU A 31 -2.61 16.31 3.78
N TRP A 32 -1.56 15.50 3.97
CA TRP A 32 -1.57 14.30 4.79
C TRP A 32 -0.70 14.40 6.04
N ALA A 33 0.23 15.36 6.09
CA ALA A 33 1.22 15.52 7.17
C ALA A 33 0.66 15.49 8.61
N GLY A 34 -0.60 15.90 8.82
CA GLY A 34 -1.26 15.89 10.13
C GLY A 34 -2.31 14.78 10.34
N ARG A 35 -2.48 13.88 9.39
CA ARG A 35 -3.54 12.85 9.41
C ARG A 35 -2.92 11.47 9.67
N SER A 36 -3.58 10.66 10.48
CA SER A 36 -3.22 9.26 10.66
C SER A 36 -4.33 8.32 10.20
N THR A 37 -5.59 8.65 10.50
CA THR A 37 -6.75 7.85 10.08
C THR A 37 -7.00 7.98 8.58
N ALA A 38 -7.19 6.85 7.91
CA ALA A 38 -7.41 6.77 6.46
C ALA A 38 -6.37 7.58 5.65
N ALA A 39 -5.14 7.65 6.16
CA ALA A 39 -4.02 8.39 5.57
C ALA A 39 -2.88 7.47 5.11
N TRP A 40 -3.04 6.15 5.29
CA TRP A 40 -2.09 5.14 4.85
C TRP A 40 -2.67 4.31 3.70
N SER A 41 -1.79 3.74 2.88
CA SER A 41 -2.13 2.88 1.76
C SER A 41 -1.20 1.67 1.68
N ILE A 42 -1.72 0.60 1.08
CA ILE A 42 -0.91 -0.46 0.47
C ILE A 42 -0.21 0.12 -0.78
N PRO A 43 1.09 -0.16 -1.00
CA PRO A 43 1.79 0.27 -2.21
C PRO A 43 1.12 -0.28 -3.47
N LYS A 44 0.82 0.59 -4.44
CA LYS A 44 0.06 0.27 -5.66
C LYS A 44 0.10 1.43 -6.66
N GLY A 45 0.01 1.10 -7.94
CA GLY A 45 -0.23 2.10 -8.99
C GLY A 45 -1.14 1.61 -10.10
N GLU A 46 -1.37 2.47 -11.09
CA GLU A 46 -2.30 2.22 -12.20
C GLU A 46 -1.66 1.31 -13.26
N TYR A 47 -2.46 0.46 -13.91
CA TYR A 47 -1.99 -0.41 -14.99
C TYR A 47 -2.95 -0.45 -16.18
N GLY A 48 -2.39 -0.72 -17.36
CA GLY A 48 -3.11 -0.82 -18.63
C GLY A 48 -3.51 -2.27 -18.98
N PRO A 49 -4.31 -2.46 -20.05
CA PRO A 49 -4.78 -3.79 -20.44
C PRO A 49 -3.68 -4.76 -20.91
N GLU A 50 -2.50 -4.24 -21.24
CA GLU A 50 -1.35 -5.02 -21.73
C GLU A 50 -0.46 -5.55 -20.59
N GLU A 51 -0.63 -5.04 -19.37
CA GLU A 51 0.19 -5.40 -18.21
C GLU A 51 -0.60 -6.36 -17.31
N PRO A 52 -0.04 -7.56 -16.98
CA PRO A 52 -0.63 -8.41 -15.97
C PRO A 52 -0.71 -7.69 -14.61
N PRO A 53 -1.84 -7.75 -13.90
CA PRO A 53 -2.02 -7.04 -12.64
C PRO A 53 -0.93 -7.33 -11.58
N GLU A 54 -0.49 -8.57 -11.43
CA GLU A 54 0.57 -8.89 -10.47
C GLU A 54 1.93 -8.29 -10.88
N ALA A 55 2.24 -8.26 -12.19
CA ALA A 55 3.46 -7.63 -12.69
C ALA A 55 3.44 -6.12 -12.37
N ALA A 56 2.28 -5.48 -12.54
CA ALA A 56 2.09 -4.09 -12.12
C ALA A 56 2.28 -3.92 -10.61
N ALA A 57 1.70 -4.79 -9.77
CA ALA A 57 1.88 -4.72 -8.32
C ALA A 57 3.36 -4.78 -7.89
N ARG A 58 4.15 -5.64 -8.55
CA ARG A 58 5.60 -5.78 -8.30
C ARG A 58 6.40 -4.56 -8.78
N ARG A 59 6.10 -4.05 -9.98
CA ARG A 59 6.72 -2.83 -10.52
C ARG A 59 6.45 -1.62 -9.62
N GLU A 60 5.19 -1.42 -9.25
CA GLU A 60 4.75 -0.30 -8.41
C GLU A 60 5.34 -0.37 -7.00
N PHE A 61 5.54 -1.56 -6.44
CA PHE A 61 6.27 -1.72 -5.19
C PHE A 61 7.69 -1.15 -5.28
N GLU A 62 8.40 -1.41 -6.38
CA GLU A 62 9.75 -0.88 -6.61
C GLU A 62 9.73 0.64 -6.83
N GLU A 63 8.78 1.15 -7.60
CA GLU A 63 8.63 2.58 -7.85
C GLU A 63 8.28 3.36 -6.57
N GLU A 64 7.32 2.89 -5.77
CA GLU A 64 6.85 3.60 -4.58
C GLU A 64 7.77 3.44 -3.36
N LEU A 65 8.49 2.31 -3.23
CA LEU A 65 9.35 2.05 -2.07
C LEU A 65 10.85 2.14 -2.37
N GLY A 66 11.25 2.22 -3.64
CA GLY A 66 12.66 2.26 -4.06
C GLY A 66 13.43 0.96 -3.77
N LEU A 67 12.72 -0.16 -3.60
CA LEU A 67 13.28 -1.46 -3.26
C LEU A 67 12.70 -2.54 -4.18
N PRO A 68 13.50 -3.53 -4.59
CA PRO A 68 12.97 -4.63 -5.39
C PRO A 68 11.87 -5.35 -4.60
N PRO A 69 10.77 -5.78 -5.25
CA PRO A 69 9.74 -6.58 -4.60
C PRO A 69 10.38 -7.88 -4.08
N PRO A 70 9.99 -8.33 -2.87
CA PRO A 70 10.56 -9.54 -2.32
C PRO A 70 10.24 -10.77 -3.17
N ASP A 71 11.17 -11.72 -3.13
CA ASP A 71 10.96 -13.06 -3.66
C ASP A 71 9.91 -13.77 -2.79
N GLY A 72 8.97 -14.48 -3.42
CA GLY A 72 7.94 -15.21 -2.71
C GLY A 72 6.71 -15.46 -3.58
N GLU A 73 5.99 -16.53 -3.23
CA GLU A 73 4.74 -16.89 -3.90
C GLU A 73 3.65 -15.88 -3.50
N PRO A 74 3.06 -15.16 -4.46
CA PRO A 74 2.08 -14.12 -4.18
C PRO A 74 0.71 -14.75 -3.84
N LEU A 75 0.20 -14.45 -2.65
CA LEU A 75 -1.14 -14.85 -2.22
C LEU A 75 -2.18 -13.86 -2.77
N PRO A 76 -3.11 -14.27 -3.65
CA PRO A 76 -4.08 -13.35 -4.21
C PRO A 76 -5.13 -12.96 -3.15
N LEU A 77 -5.25 -11.66 -2.86
CA LEU A 77 -6.28 -11.11 -1.97
C LEU A 77 -7.52 -10.61 -2.72
N GLY A 78 -7.55 -10.79 -4.04
CA GLY A 78 -8.68 -10.42 -4.91
C GLY A 78 -8.78 -8.93 -5.16
N GLU A 79 -9.99 -8.48 -5.51
CA GLU A 79 -10.26 -7.11 -5.97
C GLU A 79 -11.23 -6.37 -5.05
N VAL A 80 -11.10 -5.04 -5.01
CA VAL A 80 -12.04 -4.12 -4.37
C VAL A 80 -12.26 -2.90 -5.26
N ARG A 81 -13.53 -2.53 -5.49
CA ARG A 81 -13.88 -1.26 -6.13
C ARG A 81 -13.96 -0.16 -5.08
N GLN A 82 -13.15 0.89 -5.25
CA GLN A 82 -13.10 2.05 -4.37
C GLN A 82 -14.17 3.09 -4.73
N ALA A 83 -14.47 4.00 -3.79
CA ALA A 83 -15.51 5.02 -3.94
C ALA A 83 -15.27 5.99 -5.12
N ASN A 84 -14.02 6.18 -5.53
CA ASN A 84 -13.65 6.98 -6.70
C ASN A 84 -13.82 6.22 -8.05
N GLY A 85 -14.39 5.02 -8.02
CA GLY A 85 -14.62 4.17 -9.19
C GLY A 85 -13.43 3.30 -9.60
N LYS A 86 -12.28 3.42 -8.93
CA LYS A 86 -11.07 2.63 -9.22
C LYS A 86 -11.20 1.20 -8.68
N THR A 87 -10.88 0.20 -9.49
CA THR A 87 -10.71 -1.18 -9.02
C THR A 87 -9.27 -1.41 -8.61
N VAL A 88 -9.05 -1.94 -7.40
CA VAL A 88 -7.73 -2.29 -6.88
C VAL A 88 -7.64 -3.79 -6.70
N THR A 89 -6.62 -4.42 -7.28
CA THR A 89 -6.28 -5.84 -7.08
C THR A 89 -5.03 -5.93 -6.20
N VAL A 90 -5.01 -6.82 -5.21
CA VAL A 90 -3.87 -6.92 -4.28
C VAL A 90 -3.41 -8.37 -4.13
N TRP A 91 -2.09 -8.55 -4.04
CA TRP A 91 -1.44 -9.78 -3.60
C TRP A 91 -0.69 -9.53 -2.30
N ALA A 92 -0.56 -10.57 -1.50
CA ALA A 92 0.29 -10.57 -0.31
C ALA A 92 1.53 -11.44 -0.51
N VAL A 93 2.66 -10.99 0.03
CA VAL A 93 3.93 -11.76 0.01
C VAL A 93 4.54 -11.73 1.40
N GLU A 94 4.99 -12.89 1.88
CA GLU A 94 5.71 -12.98 3.16
C GLU A 94 7.13 -12.45 2.99
N ALA A 95 7.51 -11.43 3.76
CA ALA A 95 8.85 -10.87 3.71
C ALA A 95 9.15 -10.08 4.98
N ASP A 96 10.42 -10.09 5.40
CA ASP A 96 10.92 -9.21 6.46
C ASP A 96 11.78 -8.10 5.84
N LEU A 97 11.12 -6.99 5.54
CA LEU A 97 11.72 -5.80 4.95
C LEU A 97 11.99 -4.76 6.03
N ASP A 98 13.20 -4.24 6.05
CA ASP A 98 13.58 -3.12 6.90
C ASP A 98 13.03 -1.80 6.32
N PRO A 99 12.06 -1.13 6.99
CA PRO A 99 11.48 0.10 6.50
C PRO A 99 12.47 1.26 6.38
N GLU A 100 13.60 1.23 7.09
CA GLU A 100 14.63 2.29 7.00
C GLU A 100 15.36 2.30 5.65
N ARG A 101 15.26 1.21 4.88
CA ARG A 101 15.84 1.10 3.54
C ARG A 101 14.97 1.69 2.43
N ILE A 102 13.73 2.06 2.75
CA ILE A 102 12.75 2.55 1.78
C ILE A 102 13.14 3.96 1.35
N VAL A 103 13.17 4.17 0.04
CA VAL A 103 13.41 5.48 -0.58
C VAL A 103 12.22 5.78 -1.49
N PRO A 104 11.19 6.46 -0.97
CA PRO A 104 9.98 6.70 -1.73
C PRO A 104 10.23 7.59 -2.95
N GLY A 105 9.45 7.36 -4.00
CA GLY A 105 9.32 8.31 -5.10
C GLY A 105 8.84 9.69 -4.62
N THR A 106 8.94 10.68 -5.50
CA THR A 106 8.51 12.05 -5.21
C THR A 106 7.53 12.56 -6.24
N PHE A 107 6.63 13.43 -5.81
CA PHE A 107 5.72 14.16 -6.68
C PHE A 107 5.81 15.66 -6.43
N THR A 108 5.43 16.46 -7.43
CA THR A 108 5.43 17.92 -7.33
C THR A 108 4.03 18.49 -7.23
N MET A 109 3.82 19.49 -6.36
CA MET A 109 2.60 20.29 -6.35
C MET A 109 2.88 21.75 -6.07
N GLU A 110 1.95 22.64 -6.43
CA GLU A 110 1.99 24.01 -5.95
C GLU A 110 1.69 24.07 -4.44
N TRP A 111 2.61 24.65 -3.66
CA TRP A 111 2.44 24.78 -2.22
C TRP A 111 3.18 25.98 -1.61
N PRO A 112 2.52 26.83 -0.79
CA PRO A 112 1.10 26.80 -0.42
C PRO A 112 0.15 27.00 -1.61
N PRO A 113 -1.15 26.64 -1.49
CA PRO A 113 -2.10 26.79 -2.58
C PRO A 113 -2.19 28.25 -3.07
N HIS A 114 -2.25 28.45 -4.39
CA HIS A 114 -2.34 29.75 -5.07
C HIS A 114 -1.10 30.66 -4.90
N SER A 115 0.05 30.09 -4.52
CA SER A 115 1.32 30.82 -4.40
C SER A 115 2.12 30.89 -5.71
N GLY A 116 1.81 30.05 -6.70
CA GLY A 116 2.63 29.84 -7.89
C GLY A 116 3.96 29.13 -7.63
N VAL A 117 4.24 28.71 -6.38
CA VAL A 117 5.48 28.03 -5.99
C VAL A 117 5.28 26.52 -6.06
N VAL A 118 5.97 25.85 -6.99
CA VAL A 118 6.00 24.39 -7.08
C VAL A 118 7.06 23.84 -6.12
N ARG A 119 6.66 22.83 -5.34
CA ARG A 119 7.54 22.10 -4.41
C ARG A 119 7.43 20.60 -4.66
N GLU A 120 8.48 19.89 -4.30
CA GLU A 120 8.56 18.44 -4.33
C GLU A 120 8.26 17.87 -2.94
N PHE A 121 7.55 16.75 -2.92
CA PHE A 121 7.18 16.01 -1.71
C PHE A 121 7.34 14.51 -1.96
N PRO A 122 7.67 13.71 -0.94
CA PRO A 122 7.69 12.27 -1.10
C PRO A 122 6.26 11.74 -1.26
N GLU A 123 6.08 10.68 -2.06
CA GLU A 123 4.79 9.99 -2.21
C GLU A 123 4.38 9.29 -0.92
N LEU A 124 5.37 8.78 -0.16
CA LEU A 124 5.20 8.25 1.18
C LEU A 124 6.14 8.97 2.14
N ASP A 125 5.65 9.50 3.26
CA ASP A 125 6.53 10.14 4.25
C ASP A 125 7.01 9.19 5.36
N ARG A 126 6.28 8.09 5.56
CA ARG A 126 6.56 7.05 6.55
C ARG A 126 6.10 5.71 6.02
N VAL A 127 6.81 4.66 6.38
CA VAL A 127 6.41 3.27 6.14
C VAL A 127 6.65 2.49 7.42
N GLY A 128 5.75 1.58 7.76
CA GLY A 128 5.87 0.82 9.00
C GLY A 128 5.15 -0.51 8.96
N TRP A 129 5.60 -1.39 9.85
CA TRP A 129 4.94 -2.64 10.17
C TRP A 129 3.89 -2.41 11.23
N PHE A 130 2.68 -2.95 11.01
CA PHE A 130 1.56 -2.82 11.92
C PHE A 130 0.80 -4.14 12.00
N SER A 131 0.27 -4.49 13.18
CA SER A 131 -0.72 -5.56 13.29
C SER A 131 -1.96 -5.24 12.45
N PHE A 132 -2.77 -6.24 12.11
CA PHE A 132 -4.03 -6.00 11.39
C PHE A 132 -4.94 -5.00 12.12
N GLU A 133 -5.04 -5.10 13.44
CA GLU A 133 -5.83 -4.18 14.27
C GLU A 133 -5.32 -2.75 14.19
N ALA A 134 -4.01 -2.54 14.26
CA ALA A 134 -3.39 -1.21 14.18
C ALA A 134 -3.44 -0.64 12.76
N ALA A 135 -3.30 -1.48 11.73
CA ALA A 135 -3.30 -1.07 10.33
C ALA A 135 -4.70 -0.65 9.84
N ALA A 136 -5.76 -1.32 10.30
CA ALA A 136 -7.13 -1.08 9.84
C ALA A 136 -7.58 0.40 9.89
N PRO A 137 -7.50 1.12 11.03
CA PRO A 137 -7.91 2.53 11.09
C PRO A 137 -6.99 3.47 10.32
N LEU A 138 -5.74 3.08 10.07
CA LEU A 138 -4.76 3.87 9.34
C LEU A 138 -5.01 3.82 7.83
N LEU A 139 -5.38 2.65 7.32
CA LEU A 139 -5.62 2.41 5.90
C LEU A 139 -6.84 3.16 5.38
N VAL A 140 -6.75 3.60 4.13
CA VAL A 140 -7.92 4.05 3.36
C VAL A 140 -9.00 2.96 3.37
N ALA A 141 -10.26 3.36 3.60
CA ALA A 141 -11.36 2.43 3.89
C ALA A 141 -11.50 1.30 2.85
N GLY A 142 -11.31 1.61 1.56
CA GLY A 142 -11.40 0.63 0.47
C GLY A 142 -10.29 -0.42 0.45
N GLN A 143 -9.28 -0.34 1.31
CA GLN A 143 -8.18 -1.33 1.40
C GLN A 143 -8.26 -2.19 2.66
N GLN A 144 -9.08 -1.85 3.64
CA GLN A 144 -9.20 -2.61 4.89
C GLN A 144 -9.65 -4.07 4.66
N ALA A 145 -10.48 -4.29 3.64
CA ALA A 145 -10.92 -5.62 3.22
C ALA A 145 -9.75 -6.57 2.86
N PHE A 146 -8.59 -6.04 2.45
CA PHE A 146 -7.43 -6.89 2.17
C PHE A 146 -6.79 -7.45 3.45
N LEU A 147 -6.87 -6.73 4.58
CA LEU A 147 -6.40 -7.23 5.87
C LEU A 147 -7.24 -8.43 6.32
N GLU A 148 -8.57 -8.32 6.22
CA GLU A 148 -9.50 -9.39 6.56
C GLU A 148 -9.27 -10.64 5.71
N ARG A 149 -9.08 -10.46 4.40
CA ARG A 149 -8.82 -11.57 3.46
C ARG A 149 -7.47 -12.23 3.72
N LEU A 150 -6.44 -11.46 4.05
CA LEU A 150 -5.14 -12.01 4.41
C LEU A 150 -5.22 -12.80 5.71
N ALA A 151 -5.88 -12.26 6.75
CA ALA A 151 -6.09 -12.96 8.00
C ALA A 151 -6.81 -14.31 7.80
N ALA A 152 -7.84 -14.35 6.95
CA ALA A 152 -8.55 -15.58 6.62
C ALA A 152 -7.66 -16.62 5.91
N GLN A 153 -6.80 -16.20 4.97
CA GLN A 153 -5.90 -17.11 4.26
C GLN A 153 -4.77 -17.64 5.14
N LEU A 154 -4.28 -16.86 6.10
CA LEU A 154 -3.25 -17.29 7.03
C LEU A 154 -3.78 -18.20 8.16
N GLY A 155 -5.08 -18.51 8.14
CA GLY A 155 -5.74 -19.36 9.13
C GLY A 155 -5.93 -18.63 10.46
N GLY A 156 -6.44 -17.39 10.43
CA GLY A 156 -6.73 -16.58 11.62
C GLY A 156 -7.39 -17.39 12.75
N PRO A 157 -7.15 -17.02 14.02
CA PRO A 157 -7.42 -17.87 15.17
C PRO A 157 -8.84 -18.42 15.09
N GLU A 158 -9.00 -19.73 15.28
CA GLU A 158 -10.31 -20.33 15.49
C GLU A 158 -11.06 -19.50 16.53
N ALA A 159 -12.24 -19.00 16.14
CA ALA A 159 -13.12 -18.20 16.97
C ALA A 159 -13.53 -18.93 18.25
#